data_AF-A0A929ECQ0-F1
#
_entry.id   AF-A0A929ECQ0-F1
#
_cell.length_a   1.000
_cell.length_b   1.000
_cell.length_c   1.000
_cell.angle_alpha   90.00
_cell.angle_beta   90.00
_cell.angle_gamma   90.00
#
_symmetry.space_group_name_H-M   'P 1'
#
loop_
_entity.id
_entity.type
_entity.pdbx_description
1 polymer ?
#
loop_
_entity_poly.entity_id
_entity_poly.type
_entity_poly.pdbx_seq_one_letter_code
_entity_poly.pdbx_strand_id
1 'polypeptide(L)'
;MEAVSSFISELNGLVWGKPMLIMIFFTGIFLMIGLRFMPILNLGKSFKILWQGRDPGAKQAGEISPFNALMTSLSATIGTGNITGVATAIFIG
;
A
#
# COMPACT_ATOMS: atom_id res chain seq x y z
N MET A 1 0.29 37.49 -7.75
CA MET A 1 -0.14 36.26 -7.04
C MET A 1 -0.74 35.23 -7.99
N GLU A 2 -1.46 35.63 -9.04
CA GLU A 2 -2.07 34.69 -10.02
C GLU A 2 -1.03 33.85 -10.79
N ALA A 3 0.03 34.45 -11.33
CA ALA A 3 1.06 33.72 -12.07
C ALA A 3 1.82 32.66 -11.23
N VAL A 4 1.95 32.90 -9.91
CA VAL A 4 2.56 31.94 -8.98
C VAL A 4 1.59 30.79 -8.69
N SER A 5 0.31 31.11 -8.50
CA SER A 5 -0.74 30.11 -8.29
C SER A 5 -0.96 29.23 -9.52
N SER A 6 -0.92 29.80 -10.73
CA SER A 6 -1.03 29.04 -11.98
C SER A 6 0.15 28.10 -12.18
N PHE A 7 1.38 28.57 -11.94
CA PHE A 7 2.58 27.75 -12.02
C PHE A 7 2.57 26.60 -11.00
N ILE A 8 2.16 26.85 -9.75
CA ILE A 8 2.01 25.80 -8.73
C ILE A 8 0.92 24.79 -9.13
N SER A 9 -0.17 25.25 -9.73
CA SER A 9 -1.26 24.36 -10.16
C SER A 9 -0.84 23.45 -11.31
N GLU A 10 -0.06 23.96 -12.27
CA GLU A 10 0.53 23.17 -13.35
C GLU A 10 1.51 22.12 -12.82
N LEU A 11 2.40 22.51 -11.90
CA LEU A 11 3.30 21.57 -11.24
C LEU A 11 2.54 20.52 -10.44
N ASN A 12 1.47 20.89 -9.75
CA ASN A 12 0.65 19.93 -9.02
C ASN A 12 -0.03 18.94 -9.96
N GLY A 13 -0.58 19.39 -11.09
CA GLY A 13 -1.17 18.51 -12.10
C GLY A 13 -0.15 17.56 -12.74
N LEU A 14 1.09 18.03 -12.92
CA LEU A 14 2.18 17.22 -13.48
C LEU A 14 2.70 16.19 -12.47
N VAL A 15 2.96 16.62 -11.24
CA VAL A 15 3.58 15.77 -10.21
C VAL A 15 2.56 14.84 -9.58
N TRP A 16 1.37 15.30 -9.19
CA TRP A 16 0.37 14.49 -8.47
C TRP A 16 -0.73 13.92 -9.36
N GLY A 17 -0.70 14.22 -10.66
CA GLY A 17 -1.67 13.71 -11.63
C GLY A 17 -1.27 12.37 -12.25
N LYS A 18 -1.58 12.22 -13.54
CA LYS A 18 -1.37 10.99 -14.30
C LYS A 18 0.10 10.50 -14.28
N PRO A 19 1.14 11.36 -14.37
CA PRO A 19 2.52 10.90 -14.41
C PRO A 19 2.96 10.12 -13.16
N MET A 20 2.59 10.57 -11.96
CA MET A 20 2.89 9.84 -10.72
C MET A 20 2.18 8.49 -10.66
N LEU A 21 0.90 8.44 -11.04
CA LEU A 21 0.15 7.17 -11.07
C LEU A 21 0.82 6.15 -12.00
N ILE A 22 1.25 6.60 -13.19
CA ILE A 22 1.96 5.76 -14.16
C ILE A 22 3.31 5.27 -13.59
N MET A 23 4.08 6.15 -12.95
CA MET A 23 5.37 5.79 -12.35
C MET A 23 5.23 4.77 -11.21
N ILE A 24 4.25 4.96 -10.31
CA ILE A 24 4.00 4.01 -9.21
C ILE A 24 3.59 2.66 -9.77
N PHE A 25 2.71 2.63 -10.77
CA PHE A 25 2.27 1.39 -11.41
C PHE A 25 3.44 0.60 -12.04
N PHE A 26 4.27 1.27 -12.85
CA PHE A 26 5.42 0.60 -13.46
C PHE A 26 6.47 0.18 -12.45
N THR A 27 6.71 0.98 -11.40
CA THR A 27 7.63 0.61 -10.32
C THR A 27 7.14 -0.64 -9.60
N GLY A 28 5.84 -0.74 -9.33
CA GLY A 28 5.23 -1.93 -8.74
C GLY A 28 5.42 -3.18 -9.61
N ILE A 29 5.17 -3.07 -10.92
CA ILE A 29 5.38 -4.17 -11.87
C ILE A 29 6.86 -4.56 -11.94
N PHE A 30 7.75 -3.58 -12.05
CA PHE A 30 9.19 -3.80 -12.12
C PHE A 30 9.68 -4.57 -10.89
N LEU A 31 9.28 -4.15 -9.69
CA LEU A 31 9.63 -4.85 -8.46
C LEU A 31 8.99 -6.24 -8.36
N MET A 32 7.75 -6.40 -8.81
CA MET A 32 7.06 -7.70 -8.80
C MET A 32 7.74 -8.74 -9.69
N ILE A 33 8.17 -8.34 -10.89
CA ILE A 33 8.92 -9.20 -11.82
C ILE A 33 10.34 -9.44 -11.28
N GLY A 34 11.01 -8.39 -10.76
CA GLY A 34 12.34 -8.49 -10.17
C GLY A 34 12.40 -9.45 -8.99
N LEU A 35 11.37 -9.47 -8.15
CA LEU A 35 11.21 -10.42 -7.06
C LEU A 35 10.64 -11.77 -7.51
N ARG A 36 10.43 -12.01 -8.80
CA ARG A 36 9.86 -13.27 -9.33
C ARG A 36 8.52 -13.64 -8.67
N PHE A 37 7.65 -12.65 -8.48
CA PHE A 37 6.35 -12.83 -7.81
C PHE A 37 6.45 -13.40 -6.37
N MET A 38 7.61 -13.26 -5.72
CA MET A 38 7.86 -13.75 -4.37
C MET A 38 6.81 -13.33 -3.33
N PRO A 39 6.27 -12.08 -3.32
CA PRO A 39 5.22 -11.70 -2.39
C PRO A 39 3.99 -12.60 -2.52
N ILE A 40 3.52 -12.84 -3.76
CA ILE A 40 2.34 -13.67 -4.06
C ILE A 40 2.61 -15.14 -3.70
N LEU A 41 3.77 -15.66 -4.11
CA LEU A 41 4.14 -17.06 -3.88
C LEU A 41 4.30 -17.39 -2.38
N ASN A 42 4.68 -16.43 -1.55
CA ASN A 42 4.89 -16.64 -0.12
C ASN A 42 3.71 -16.19 0.75
N LEU A 43 2.61 -15.65 0.20
CA LEU A 43 1.45 -15.22 0.98
C LEU A 43 0.98 -16.29 1.98
N GLY A 44 0.82 -17.54 1.52
CA GLY A 44 0.36 -18.63 2.39
C GLY A 44 1.29 -18.93 3.56
N LYS A 45 2.62 -18.87 3.33
CA LYS A 45 3.62 -19.04 4.40
C LYS A 45 3.57 -17.86 5.38
N SER A 46 3.45 -16.64 4.87
CA SER A 46 3.32 -15.44 5.69
C SER A 46 2.07 -15.49 6.58
N PHE A 47 0.92 -15.93 6.06
CA PHE A 47 -0.28 -16.14 6.88
C PHE A 47 -0.09 -17.16 7.99
N LYS A 48 0.61 -18.27 7.71
CA LYS A 48 0.95 -19.27 8.73
C LYS A 48 1.83 -18.68 9.84
N ILE A 49 2.83 -17.89 9.48
CA ILE A 49 3.72 -17.20 10.43
C ILE A 49 2.94 -16.19 11.27
N LEU A 50 2.06 -15.40 10.65
CA LEU A 50 1.20 -14.44 11.35
C LEU A 50 0.28 -15.12 12.36
N TRP A 51 -0.28 -16.28 12.01
CA TRP A 51 -1.15 -17.05 12.90
C TRP A 51 -0.38 -17.68 14.06
N GLN A 52 0.82 -18.21 13.80
CA GLN A 52 1.70 -18.77 14.83
C GLN A 52 2.26 -17.69 15.77
N GLY A 53 2.51 -16.48 15.26
CA GLY A 53 2.97 -15.34 16.04
C GLY A 53 1.89 -14.68 16.91
N ARG A 54 0.68 -15.25 17.01
CA ARG A 54 -0.35 -14.83 17.97
C ARG A 54 -0.03 -15.32 19.39
N ASP A 55 0.78 -16.36 19.51
CA ASP A 55 1.19 -16.94 20.79
C ASP A 55 2.52 -16.31 21.24
N PRO A 56 2.63 -15.69 22.43
CA PRO A 56 3.87 -15.07 22.93
C PRO A 56 4.99 -16.07 23.27
N GLY A 57 4.80 -17.36 22.97
CA GLY A 57 5.78 -18.42 23.16
C GLY A 57 7.01 -18.30 22.24
N ALA A 58 8.11 -17.86 22.83
CA ALA A 58 9.49 -17.85 22.34
C ALA A 58 9.95 -16.60 21.54
N LYS A 59 10.58 -15.68 22.28
CA LYS A 59 11.78 -14.91 21.90
C LYS A 59 11.84 -14.45 20.44
N GLN A 60 10.89 -13.62 20.01
CA GLN A 60 11.04 -12.88 18.75
C GLN A 60 11.55 -11.48 19.09
N ALA A 61 12.62 -11.06 18.42
CA ALA A 61 13.23 -9.74 18.57
C ALA A 61 12.30 -8.68 17.96
N GLY A 62 11.35 -8.17 18.75
CA GLY A 62 10.42 -7.13 18.35
C GLY A 62 9.51 -6.71 19.51
N GLU A 63 9.15 -5.44 19.59
CA GLU A 63 8.33 -4.90 20.68
C GLU A 63 6.87 -5.37 20.62
N ILE A 64 6.41 -5.80 19.44
CA ILE A 64 5.04 -6.27 19.19
C ILE A 64 5.06 -7.55 18.35
N SER A 65 4.01 -8.36 18.49
CA SER A 65 3.87 -9.59 17.71
C SER A 65 3.68 -9.29 16.20
N PRO A 66 4.08 -10.21 15.30
CA PRO A 66 3.85 -10.06 13.86
C PRO A 66 2.38 -9.81 13.50
N PHE A 67 1.45 -10.41 14.25
CA PHE A 67 0.02 -10.20 14.09
C PHE A 67 -0.40 -8.77 14.47
N ASN A 68 0.10 -8.25 15.59
CA ASN A 68 -0.20 -6.89 16.03
C ASN A 68 0.38 -5.85 15.07
N ALA A 69 1.61 -6.05 14.58
CA ALA A 69 2.23 -5.20 13.57
C ALA A 69 1.39 -5.12 12.28
N LEU A 70 0.89 -6.28 11.82
CA LEU A 70 -0.01 -6.34 10.66
C LEU A 70 -1.29 -5.56 10.92
N MET A 71 -1.93 -5.75 12.09
CA MET A 71 -3.19 -5.06 12.41
C MET A 71 -3.02 -3.54 12.49
N THR A 72 -1.90 -3.05 13.03
CA THR A 72 -1.59 -1.61 13.02
C THR A 72 -1.43 -1.07 11.61
N SER A 73 -0.67 -1.76 10.76
CA SER A 73 -0.51 -1.35 9.35
C SER A 73 -1.83 -1.44 8.57
N LEU A 74 -2.65 -2.44 8.84
CA LEU A 74 -3.94 -2.61 8.19
C LEU A 74 -4.90 -1.50 8.60
N SER A 75 -4.94 -1.15 9.88
CA SER A 75 -5.74 -0.03 10.38
C SER A 75 -5.32 1.31 9.76
N ALA A 76 -4.05 1.50 9.42
CA ALA A 76 -3.58 2.72 8.76
C ALA A 76 -3.98 2.80 7.28
N THR A 77 -4.24 1.65 6.64
CA THR A 77 -4.50 1.57 5.19
C THR A 77 -5.97 1.33 4.85
N ILE A 78 -6.74 0.71 5.75
CA ILE A 78 -8.19 0.56 5.61
C ILE A 78 -8.88 1.85 6.09
N GLY A 79 -9.53 2.54 5.16
CA GLY A 79 -10.29 3.74 5.48
C GLY A 79 -11.44 4.01 4.51
N THR A 80 -12.06 5.18 4.64
CA THR A 80 -13.16 5.65 3.77
C THR A 80 -12.78 5.62 2.30
N GLY A 81 -11.50 5.88 1.97
CA GLY A 81 -10.98 5.80 0.60
C GLY A 81 -11.17 4.43 -0.06
N ASN A 82 -11.05 3.33 0.69
CA ASN A 82 -11.26 1.99 0.12
C ASN A 82 -12.75 1.67 -0.06
N ILE A 83 -13.63 2.19 0.79
CA ILE A 83 -15.08 1.93 0.71
C ILE A 83 -15.70 2.82 -0.36
N THR A 84 -15.58 4.14 -0.20
CA THR A 84 -16.14 5.13 -1.11
C THR A 84 -15.42 5.11 -2.45
N GLY A 85 -14.08 4.98 -2.46
CA GLY A 85 -13.32 4.96 -3.70
C GLY A 85 -13.64 3.76 -4.58
N VAL A 86 -13.81 2.56 -4.00
CA VAL A 86 -14.26 1.37 -4.75
C VAL A 86 -15.70 1.55 -5.24
N ALA A 87 -16.60 2.06 -4.40
CA ALA A 87 -17.98 2.35 -4.83
C ALA A 87 -18.04 3.36 -5.98
N THR A 88 -17.25 4.44 -5.91
CA THR A 88 -17.12 5.42 -6.99
C THR A 88 -16.48 4.82 -8.24
N ALA A 89 -15.46 3.97 -8.12
CA ALA A 89 -14.85 3.30 -9.26
C ALA A 89 -15.81 2.31 -9.94
N ILE A 90 -16.69 1.65 -9.19
CA ILE A 90 -17.74 0.78 -9.74
C ILE A 90 -18.85 1.63 -10.39
N PHE A 91 -19.20 2.78 -9.80
CA PHE A 91 -20.26 3.65 -10.31
C PHE A 91 -19.85 4.44 -11.55
N ILE A 92 -18.63 4.96 -11.58
CA ILE A 92 -18.03 5.64 -12.75
C ILE A 92 -17.60 4.59 -13.79
N GLY A 93 -17.34 3.35 -13.34
CA GLY A 93 -16.93 2.20 -14.14
C GLY A 93 -17.95 1.78 -15.17
#